data_AF-A0A7S2Q8E3-F1
#
_entry.id   AF-A0A7S2Q8E3-F1
#
_cell.length_a   1.000
_cell.length_b   1.000
_cell.length_c   1.000
_cell.angle_alpha   90.00
_cell.angle_beta   90.00
_cell.angle_gamma   90.00
#
_symmetry.space_group_name_H-M   'P 1'
#
loop_
_entity.id
_entity.type
_entity.pdbx_description
1 polymer ?
#
loop_
_entity_poly.entity_id
_entity_poly.type
_entity_poly.pdbx_seq_one_letter_code
_entity_poly.pdbx_strand_id
1 'polypeptide(L)'
;TRIWCVYEAYLAYSWGKPIFTAMRPVRGVTFAVIALWVRFVAYFVLGYHFWCTCQLPFRQGLSAMLVPLMALSLYCRAPLARIVINESGVAYCGMLFSFGAHWSVEELDARGFAYSIVFACAWFSFFAGREVDRRWASQAEVEAAELRREFIGMLEDASSSVAQDRESILATITARGLER
;
A
#
# COMPACT_ATOMS: atom_id res chain seq x y z
N THR A 1 5.98 -10.12 -28.96
CA THR A 1 6.13 -9.22 -27.81
C THR A 1 5.58 -9.90 -26.60
N ARG A 2 4.34 -10.40 -26.55
CA ARG A 2 3.90 -11.18 -25.37
C ARG A 2 4.43 -12.62 -25.33
N ILE A 3 4.35 -13.37 -26.44
CA ILE A 3 4.88 -14.75 -26.49
C ILE A 3 6.40 -14.80 -26.23
N TRP A 4 7.16 -13.86 -26.80
CA TRP A 4 8.61 -13.78 -26.57
C TRP A 4 8.93 -13.52 -25.10
N CYS A 5 8.20 -12.62 -24.42
CA CYS A 5 8.37 -12.43 -22.98
C CYS A 5 8.03 -13.69 -22.17
N VAL A 6 7.02 -14.48 -22.56
CA VAL A 6 6.71 -15.76 -21.90
C VAL A 6 7.83 -16.77 -22.13
N TYR A 7 8.35 -16.86 -23.35
CA TYR A 7 9.48 -17.73 -23.69
C TYR A 7 10.76 -17.35 -22.91
N GLU A 8 11.11 -16.06 -22.86
CA GLU A 8 12.25 -15.57 -22.08
C GLU A 8 12.07 -15.81 -20.59
N ALA A 9 10.85 -15.60 -20.05
CA ALA A 9 10.54 -15.90 -18.65
C ALA A 9 10.68 -17.39 -18.35
N TYR A 10 10.20 -18.27 -19.25
CA TYR A 10 10.37 -19.72 -19.13
C TYR A 10 11.84 -20.13 -19.19
N LEU A 11 12.61 -19.59 -20.13
CA LEU A 11 14.04 -19.85 -20.27
C LEU A 11 14.80 -19.42 -19.02
N ALA A 12 14.54 -18.21 -18.51
CA ALA A 12 15.11 -17.69 -17.27
C ALA A 12 14.78 -18.60 -16.07
N TYR A 13 13.52 -19.02 -15.94
CA TYR A 13 13.08 -19.96 -14.91
C TYR A 13 13.81 -21.30 -15.01
N SER A 14 13.88 -21.91 -16.21
CA SER A 14 14.57 -23.19 -16.43
C SER A 14 16.07 -23.15 -16.12
N TRP A 15 16.68 -21.97 -16.21
CA TRP A 15 18.09 -21.73 -15.87
C TRP A 15 18.30 -21.27 -14.43
N GLY A 16 17.26 -21.23 -13.59
CA GLY A 16 17.34 -20.75 -12.21
C GLY A 16 17.72 -19.27 -12.10
N LYS A 17 17.47 -18.47 -13.14
CA LYS A 17 17.77 -17.04 -13.14
C LYS A 17 16.64 -16.27 -12.46
N PRO A 18 16.94 -15.27 -11.60
CA PRO A 18 15.92 -14.40 -11.05
C PRO A 18 15.25 -13.59 -12.16
N ILE A 19 13.92 -13.50 -12.13
CA ILE A 19 13.13 -12.71 -13.07
C ILE A 19 12.71 -11.43 -12.38
N PHE A 20 13.13 -10.29 -12.94
CA PHE A 20 12.73 -8.97 -12.47
C PHE A 20 11.71 -8.38 -13.44
N THR A 21 10.55 -7.97 -12.92
CA THR A 21 9.55 -7.25 -13.71
C THR A 21 9.64 -5.76 -13.43
N ALA A 22 9.75 -4.96 -14.49
CA ALA A 22 9.62 -3.52 -14.38
C ALA A 22 8.13 -3.18 -14.22
N MET A 23 7.77 -2.52 -13.12
CA MET A 23 6.44 -1.96 -12.92
C MET A 23 6.43 -0.48 -13.30
N ARG A 24 5.31 0.01 -13.84
CA ARG A 24 5.17 1.45 -14.06
C ARG A 24 5.20 2.15 -12.70
N PRO A 25 5.90 3.30 -12.56
CA PRO A 25 5.88 4.05 -11.31
C PRO A 25 4.45 4.48 -11.01
N VAL A 26 3.97 4.13 -9.81
CA VAL A 26 2.61 4.47 -9.40
C VAL A 26 2.54 5.97 -9.14
N ARG A 27 1.80 6.67 -10.00
CA ARG A 27 1.67 8.13 -9.93
C ARG A 27 0.89 8.53 -8.68
N GLY A 28 1.32 9.63 -8.06
CA GLY A 28 0.61 10.23 -6.93
C GLY A 28 0.83 9.57 -5.57
N VAL A 29 1.74 8.59 -5.44
CA VAL A 29 2.10 8.02 -4.13
C VAL A 29 2.68 9.10 -3.21
N THR A 30 3.60 9.92 -3.71
CA THR A 30 4.20 11.02 -2.92
C THR A 30 3.14 11.99 -2.42
N PHE A 31 2.21 12.42 -3.28
CA PHE A 31 1.11 13.31 -2.89
C PHE A 31 0.19 12.66 -1.84
N ALA A 32 -0.06 11.36 -1.95
CA ALA A 32 -0.86 10.62 -0.97
C ALA A 32 -0.20 10.60 0.41
N VAL A 33 1.11 10.34 0.45
CA VAL A 33 1.89 10.32 1.70
C VAL A 33 1.97 11.71 2.30
N ILE A 34 2.18 12.76 1.49
CA ILE A 34 2.13 14.15 1.96
C ILE A 34 0.74 14.49 2.54
N ALA A 35 -0.34 14.09 1.87
CA ALA A 35 -1.69 14.32 2.38
C ALA A 35 -1.96 13.58 3.69
N LEU A 36 -1.38 12.39 3.91
CA LEU A 36 -1.43 11.70 5.20
C LEU A 36 -0.70 12.48 6.29
N TRP A 37 0.49 13.01 6.00
CA TRP A 37 1.24 13.86 6.93
C TRP A 37 0.48 15.13 7.32
N VAL A 38 -0.09 15.83 6.34
CA VAL A 38 -0.89 17.05 6.60
C VAL A 38 -2.05 16.75 7.54
N ARG A 39 -2.78 15.64 7.29
CA ARG A 39 -3.88 15.21 8.16
C ARG A 39 -3.40 14.80 9.55
N PHE A 40 -2.32 14.03 9.64
CA PHE A 40 -1.71 13.66 10.92
C PHE A 40 -1.38 14.90 11.76
N VAL A 41 -0.74 15.90 11.17
CA VAL A 41 -0.41 17.17 11.84
C VAL A 41 -1.68 17.91 12.25
N ALA A 42 -2.69 17.98 11.39
CA ALA A 42 -3.96 18.62 11.72
C ALA A 42 -4.66 17.95 12.92
N TYR A 43 -4.73 16.61 12.94
CA TYR A 43 -5.30 15.86 14.05
C TYR A 43 -4.47 15.97 15.34
N PHE A 44 -3.15 16.03 15.23
CA PHE A 44 -2.27 16.31 16.36
C PHE A 44 -2.56 17.69 16.96
N VAL A 45 -2.61 18.74 16.14
CA VAL A 45 -2.88 20.11 16.61
C VAL A 45 -4.26 20.21 17.26
N LEU A 46 -5.29 19.66 16.62
CA LEU A 46 -6.65 19.63 17.16
C LEU A 46 -6.73 18.87 18.47
N GLY A 47 -6.11 17.68 18.55
CA GLY A 47 -6.04 16.90 19.77
C GLY A 47 -5.30 17.62 20.89
N TYR A 48 -4.17 18.25 20.58
CA TYR A 48 -3.36 18.98 21.56
C TYR A 48 -4.15 20.15 22.16
N HIS A 49 -4.80 20.96 21.32
CA HIS A 49 -5.67 22.04 21.78
C HIS A 49 -6.83 21.52 22.63
N PHE A 50 -7.47 20.43 22.20
CA PHE A 50 -8.55 19.81 22.94
C PHE A 50 -8.13 19.39 24.35
N TRP A 51 -6.94 18.78 24.51
CA TRP A 51 -6.43 18.36 25.81
C TRP A 51 -6.11 19.55 26.72
N CYS A 52 -5.49 20.60 26.17
CA CYS A 52 -5.24 21.84 26.92
C CYS A 52 -6.53 22.51 27.40
N THR A 53 -7.63 22.45 26.64
CA THR A 53 -8.87 23.16 26.99
C THR A 53 -9.84 22.34 27.83
N CYS A 54 -9.94 21.03 27.61
CA CYS A 54 -11.08 20.25 28.11
C CYS A 54 -10.79 19.42 29.37
N GLN A 55 -9.53 19.24 29.80
CA GLN A 55 -9.12 18.50 31.01
C GLN A 55 -9.98 17.26 31.35
N LEU A 56 -10.40 16.50 30.32
CA LEU A 56 -11.28 15.36 30.54
C LEU A 56 -10.49 14.21 31.16
N PRO A 57 -11.05 13.49 32.16
CA PRO A 57 -10.37 12.37 32.83
C PRO A 57 -10.24 11.10 31.96
N PHE A 58 -10.31 11.21 30.63
CA PHE A 58 -10.39 10.09 29.70
C PHE A 58 -9.01 9.46 29.43
N ARG A 59 -8.38 8.89 30.47
CA ARG A 59 -6.97 8.45 30.43
C ARG A 59 -6.73 7.04 29.83
N GLN A 60 -7.74 6.17 29.71
CA GLN A 60 -7.51 4.75 29.38
C GLN A 60 -8.30 4.19 28.19
N GLY A 61 -9.33 4.90 27.69
CA GLY A 61 -10.21 4.37 26.64
C GLY A 61 -9.65 4.48 25.22
N LEU A 62 -8.75 5.44 24.97
CA LEU A 62 -8.23 5.70 23.64
C LEU A 62 -7.40 4.51 23.13
N SER A 63 -6.37 4.07 23.86
CA SER A 63 -5.42 3.03 23.40
C SER A 63 -6.08 1.69 23.06
N ALA A 64 -7.20 1.36 23.70
CA ALA A 64 -7.96 0.14 23.44
C ALA A 64 -8.60 0.11 22.03
N MET A 65 -8.79 1.25 21.36
CA MET A 65 -9.42 1.31 20.03
C MET A 65 -8.46 1.04 18.87
N LEU A 66 -7.14 1.09 19.10
CA LEU A 66 -6.12 0.86 18.05
C LEU A 66 -6.09 -0.58 17.54
N VAL A 67 -6.11 -1.54 18.47
CA VAL A 67 -5.97 -2.96 18.15
C VAL A 67 -7.16 -3.47 17.33
N PRO A 68 -8.43 -3.13 17.64
CA PRO A 68 -9.58 -3.45 16.79
C PRO A 68 -9.50 -2.79 15.41
N LEU A 69 -9.06 -1.53 15.30
CA LEU A 69 -8.91 -0.85 14.02
C LEU A 69 -7.85 -1.53 13.14
N MET A 70 -6.72 -1.91 13.72
CA MET A 70 -5.71 -2.73 13.03
C MET A 70 -6.29 -4.07 12.57
N ALA A 71 -6.93 -4.81 13.47
CA ALA A 71 -7.49 -6.12 13.16
C ALA A 71 -8.51 -6.00 12.02
N LEU A 72 -9.46 -5.06 12.14
CA LEU A 72 -10.45 -4.77 11.10
C LEU A 72 -9.79 -4.39 9.77
N SER A 73 -8.68 -3.63 9.81
CA SER A 73 -7.92 -3.27 8.61
C SER A 73 -7.41 -4.49 7.84
N LEU A 74 -7.00 -5.54 8.56
CA LEU A 74 -6.43 -6.75 7.97
C LEU A 74 -7.51 -7.62 7.29
N TYR A 75 -8.73 -7.62 7.82
CA TYR A 75 -9.83 -8.41 7.29
C TYR A 75 -10.66 -7.69 6.22
N CYS A 76 -10.77 -6.35 6.28
CA CYS A 76 -11.55 -5.58 5.31
C CYS A 76 -10.81 -5.37 3.98
N ARG A 77 -11.27 -6.05 2.92
CA ARG A 77 -10.71 -5.91 1.56
C ARG A 77 -11.39 -4.84 0.70
N ALA A 78 -12.59 -4.39 1.06
CA ALA A 78 -13.32 -3.40 0.29
C ALA A 78 -12.56 -2.06 0.20
N PRO A 79 -12.52 -1.41 -0.98
CA PRO A 79 -11.71 -0.21 -1.20
C PRO A 79 -12.12 0.95 -0.28
N LEU A 80 -13.43 1.15 -0.07
CA LEU A 80 -13.95 2.17 0.82
C LEU A 80 -13.59 1.89 2.29
N ALA A 81 -13.70 0.63 2.72
CA ALA A 81 -13.33 0.23 4.07
C ALA A 81 -11.84 0.51 4.34
N ARG A 82 -10.96 0.25 3.37
CA ARG A 82 -9.53 0.58 3.49
C ARG A 82 -9.29 2.07 3.67
N ILE A 83 -10.00 2.92 2.93
CA ILE A 83 -9.88 4.39 3.05
C ILE A 83 -10.32 4.85 4.43
N VAL A 84 -11.50 4.41 4.88
CA VAL A 84 -12.05 4.79 6.19
C VAL A 84 -11.12 4.33 7.31
N ILE A 85 -10.65 3.09 7.28
CA ILE A 85 -9.77 2.55 8.32
C ILE A 85 -8.43 3.28 8.35
N ASN A 86 -7.87 3.61 7.18
CA ASN A 86 -6.62 4.37 7.12
C ASN A 86 -6.79 5.78 7.69
N GLU A 87 -7.93 6.43 7.39
CA GLU A 87 -8.25 7.75 7.92
C GLU A 87 -8.46 7.73 9.43
N SER A 88 -9.27 6.79 9.94
CA SER A 88 -9.46 6.61 11.37
C SER A 88 -8.14 6.30 12.08
N GLY A 89 -7.28 5.49 11.45
CA GLY A 89 -5.95 5.17 11.95
C GLY A 89 -5.06 6.40 12.10
N VAL A 90 -4.96 7.23 11.06
CA VAL A 90 -4.14 8.45 11.07
C VAL A 90 -4.68 9.47 12.08
N ALA A 91 -6.00 9.66 12.11
CA ALA A 91 -6.65 10.55 13.09
C ALA A 91 -6.33 10.11 14.52
N TYR A 92 -6.49 8.81 14.77
CA TYR A 92 -6.19 8.21 16.05
C TYR A 92 -4.71 8.37 16.42
N CYS A 93 -3.77 8.17 15.49
CA CYS A 93 -2.33 8.36 15.74
C CYS A 93 -2.03 9.80 16.16
N GLY A 94 -2.61 10.79 15.47
CA GLY A 94 -2.45 12.21 15.81
C GLY A 94 -3.02 12.54 17.19
N MET A 95 -4.19 12.00 17.53
CA MET A 95 -4.81 12.18 18.85
C MET A 95 -4.00 11.52 19.98
N LEU A 96 -3.49 10.31 19.76
CA LEU A 96 -2.68 9.63 20.77
C LEU A 96 -1.33 10.33 20.99
N PHE A 97 -0.69 10.79 19.90
CA PHE A 97 0.54 11.54 20.00
C PHE A 97 0.34 12.87 20.72
N SER A 98 -0.75 13.58 20.43
CA SER A 98 -1.06 14.84 21.13
C SER A 98 -1.32 14.66 22.62
N PHE A 99 -2.00 13.58 23.02
CA PHE A 99 -2.17 13.21 24.42
C PHE A 99 -0.82 12.94 25.11
N GLY A 100 0.01 12.06 24.52
CA GLY A 100 1.32 11.72 25.08
C GLY A 100 2.26 12.92 25.16
N ALA A 101 2.25 13.78 24.14
CA ALA A 101 3.02 15.01 24.11
C ALA A 101 2.58 16.00 25.19
N HIS A 102 1.27 16.26 25.30
CA HIS A 102 0.72 17.15 26.32
C HIS A 102 1.07 16.68 27.72
N TRP A 103 0.82 15.40 28.03
CA TRP A 103 1.13 14.79 29.32
C TRP A 103 2.61 14.90 29.68
N SER A 104 3.48 14.54 28.74
CA SER A 104 4.93 14.57 28.96
C SER A 104 5.45 15.99 29.19
N VAL A 105 4.83 17.00 28.56
CA VAL A 105 5.16 18.42 28.78
C VAL A 105 4.70 18.87 30.17
N GLU A 106 3.50 18.49 30.61
CA GLU A 106 2.99 18.82 31.95
C GLU A 106 3.84 18.19 33.06
N GLU A 107 4.28 16.94 32.90
CA GLU A 107 5.10 16.22 33.89
C GLU A 107 6.62 16.49 33.76
N LEU A 108 7.04 17.30 32.78
CA LEU A 108 8.46 17.51 32.43
C LEU A 108 9.22 16.19 32.14
N ASP A 109 8.52 15.18 31.62
CA ASP A 109 9.09 13.86 31.32
C ASP A 109 9.58 13.77 29.86
N ALA A 110 10.86 14.09 29.66
CA ALA A 110 11.50 13.98 28.36
C ALA A 110 11.51 12.55 27.79
N ARG A 111 11.51 11.52 28.65
CA ARG A 111 11.52 10.12 28.18
C ARG A 111 10.16 9.71 27.66
N GLY A 112 9.08 10.03 28.38
CA GLY A 112 7.70 9.85 27.93
C GLY A 112 7.44 10.54 26.59
N PHE A 113 7.99 11.75 26.42
CA PHE A 113 7.89 12.48 25.15
C PHE A 113 8.58 11.73 24.00
N ALA A 114 9.80 11.25 24.21
CA ALA A 114 10.54 10.49 23.21
C ALA A 114 9.82 9.17 22.83
N TYR A 115 9.27 8.44 23.82
CA TYR A 115 8.46 7.24 23.56
C TYR A 115 7.21 7.56 22.74
N SER A 116 6.54 8.67 23.04
CA SER A 116 5.36 9.13 22.31
C SER A 116 5.68 9.41 20.83
N ILE A 117 6.83 10.03 20.55
CA ILE A 117 7.31 10.26 19.17
C ILE A 117 7.55 8.93 18.45
N VAL A 118 8.33 8.03 19.06
CA VAL A 118 8.67 6.74 18.42
C VAL A 118 7.41 5.94 18.11
N PHE A 119 6.45 5.91 19.04
CA PHE A 119 5.18 5.22 18.86
C PHE A 119 4.37 5.87 17.72
N ALA A 120 4.24 7.20 17.73
CA ALA A 120 3.53 7.93 16.68
C ALA A 120 4.14 7.70 15.29
N CYS A 121 5.46 7.73 15.17
CA CYS A 121 6.18 7.44 13.94
C CYS A 121 5.91 6.00 13.46
N ALA A 122 6.03 5.01 14.35
CA ALA A 122 5.80 3.61 13.99
C ALA A 122 4.38 3.38 13.44
N TRP A 123 3.36 3.92 14.10
CA TRP A 123 1.98 3.79 13.65
C TRP A 123 1.66 4.57 12.38
N PHE A 124 2.16 5.80 12.28
CA PHE A 124 2.01 6.59 11.07
C PHE A 124 2.64 5.86 9.87
N SER A 125 3.84 5.31 10.03
CA SER A 125 4.51 4.52 8.97
C SER A 125 3.69 3.30 8.55
N PHE A 126 3.01 2.62 9.47
CA PHE A 126 2.12 1.51 9.14
C PHE A 126 0.95 1.97 8.24
N PHE A 127 0.24 3.03 8.61
CA PHE A 127 -0.89 3.55 7.80
C PHE A 127 -0.43 4.20 6.49
N ALA A 128 0.77 4.79 6.46
CA ALA A 128 1.40 5.25 5.23
C ALA A 128 1.70 4.10 4.28
N GLY A 129 2.35 3.03 4.76
CA GLY A 129 2.60 1.82 3.96
C GLY A 129 1.32 1.21 3.42
N ARG A 130 0.26 1.16 4.23
CA ARG A 130 -1.06 0.71 3.81
C ARG A 130 -1.70 1.54 2.69
N GLU A 131 -1.52 2.86 2.69
CA GLU A 131 -1.99 3.70 1.58
C GLU A 131 -1.19 3.45 0.31
N VAL A 132 0.13 3.25 0.42
CA VAL A 132 0.98 2.87 -0.70
C VAL A 132 0.50 1.54 -1.30
N ASP A 133 0.33 0.51 -0.47
CA ASP A 133 -0.17 -0.80 -0.89
C ASP A 133 -1.54 -0.71 -1.56
N ARG A 134 -2.45 0.12 -1.02
CA ARG A 134 -3.78 0.33 -1.63
C ARG A 134 -3.66 0.90 -3.04
N ARG A 135 -2.76 1.86 -3.26
CA ARG A 135 -2.54 2.47 -4.57
C ARG A 135 -1.84 1.54 -5.53
N TRP A 136 -0.89 0.74 -5.06
CA TRP A 136 -0.26 -0.32 -5.85
C TRP A 136 -1.28 -1.37 -6.29
N ALA A 137 -2.14 -1.84 -5.39
CA ALA A 137 -3.21 -2.77 -5.73
C ALA A 137 -4.17 -2.18 -6.79
N SER A 138 -4.58 -0.92 -6.62
CA SER A 138 -5.45 -0.24 -7.59
C SER A 138 -4.79 -0.08 -8.96
N GLN A 139 -3.49 0.25 -9.01
CA GLN A 139 -2.75 0.35 -10.26
C GLN A 139 -2.60 -1.02 -10.93
N ALA A 140 -2.32 -2.06 -10.16
CA ALA A 140 -2.23 -3.42 -10.67
C ALA A 140 -3.56 -3.91 -11.27
N GLU A 141 -4.70 -3.53 -10.69
CA GLU A 141 -6.03 -3.81 -11.25
C GLU A 141 -6.24 -3.10 -12.60
N VAL A 142 -5.83 -1.83 -12.72
CA VAL A 142 -5.90 -1.08 -13.98
C VAL A 142 -4.99 -1.71 -15.03
N GLU A 143 -3.75 -2.04 -14.68
CA GLU A 143 -2.81 -2.70 -15.59
C GLU A 143 -3.31 -4.08 -16.03
N ALA A 144 -3.89 -4.86 -15.11
CA ALA A 144 -4.51 -6.14 -15.44
C ALA A 144 -5.70 -5.95 -16.40
N ALA A 145 -6.52 -4.91 -16.22
CA ALA A 145 -7.63 -4.59 -17.11
C ALA A 145 -7.15 -4.13 -18.50
N GLU A 146 -6.11 -3.29 -18.56
CA GLU A 146 -5.44 -2.88 -19.81
C GLU A 146 -4.87 -4.09 -20.55
N LEU A 147 -4.21 -5.01 -19.84
CA LEU A 147 -3.64 -6.22 -20.43
C LEU A 147 -4.71 -7.16 -21.00
N ARG A 148 -5.91 -7.20 -20.41
CA ARG A 148 -7.05 -8.01 -20.87
C ARG A 148 -7.81 -7.42 -22.05
N ARG A 149 -7.75 -6.10 -22.27
CA ARG A 149 -8.55 -5.42 -23.31
C ARG A 149 -8.31 -5.93 -24.74
N GLU A 150 -7.16 -6.57 -24.99
CA GLU A 150 -6.77 -7.11 -26.29
C GLU A 150 -6.32 -8.58 -26.22
N PHE A 151 -6.51 -9.25 -25.08
CA PHE A 151 -6.05 -10.62 -24.88
C PHE A 151 -7.22 -11.50 -24.43
N ILE A 152 -7.68 -12.34 -25.34
CA ILE A 152 -8.83 -13.23 -25.14
C ILE A 152 -8.43 -14.51 -24.39
N GLY A 153 -7.13 -14.64 -24.04
CA GLY A 153 -6.57 -15.83 -23.40
C GLY A 153 -6.00 -16.85 -24.38
N MET A 154 -6.15 -16.63 -25.70
CA MET A 154 -5.59 -17.53 -26.70
C MET A 154 -4.18 -17.09 -27.09
N LEU A 155 -3.32 -18.09 -27.34
CA LEU A 155 -1.93 -17.85 -27.73
C LEU A 155 -1.84 -17.04 -29.04
N GLU A 156 -2.84 -17.20 -29.90
CA GLU A 156 -2.99 -16.54 -31.19
C GLU A 156 -3.14 -15.01 -31.07
N ASP A 157 -3.73 -14.52 -29.98
CA ASP A 157 -3.97 -13.09 -29.72
C ASP A 157 -2.72 -12.36 -29.23
N ALA A 158 -1.64 -13.09 -28.95
CA ALA A 158 -0.41 -12.48 -28.47
C ALA A 158 0.27 -11.68 -29.59
N SER A 159 0.35 -10.37 -29.40
CA SER A 159 1.03 -9.47 -30.33
C SER A 159 2.55 -9.67 -30.34
N SER A 160 3.18 -9.38 -31.48
CA SER A 160 4.63 -9.28 -31.61
C SER A 160 5.13 -8.04 -32.35
N SER A 161 6.19 -7.42 -31.82
CA SER A 161 6.89 -6.30 -32.46
C SER A 161 7.53 -6.73 -33.77
N VAL A 162 7.92 -8.00 -33.86
CA VAL A 162 8.42 -8.65 -35.07
C VAL A 162 7.46 -9.79 -35.41
N ALA A 163 6.82 -9.71 -36.57
CA ALA A 163 5.85 -10.71 -37.02
C ALA A 163 6.49 -12.09 -37.23
N GLN A 164 7.73 -12.12 -37.72
CA GLN A 164 8.48 -13.35 -37.98
C GLN A 164 8.79 -14.14 -36.69
N ASP A 165 9.05 -13.47 -35.58
CA ASP A 165 9.25 -14.11 -34.28
C ASP A 165 7.98 -14.80 -33.80
N ARG A 166 6.80 -14.21 -34.04
CA ARG A 166 5.52 -14.82 -33.70
C ARG A 166 5.36 -16.17 -34.42
N GLU A 167 5.62 -16.19 -35.72
CA GLU A 167 5.53 -17.41 -36.52
C GLU A 167 6.54 -18.47 -36.05
N SER A 168 7.78 -18.08 -35.80
CA SER A 168 8.84 -19.00 -35.32
C SER A 168 8.48 -19.63 -33.97
N ILE A 169 7.93 -18.85 -33.04
CA ILE A 169 7.59 -19.35 -31.71
C ILE A 169 6.33 -20.22 -31.77
N LEU A 170 5.29 -19.82 -32.54
CA LEU A 170 4.10 -20.65 -32.75
C LEU A 170 4.50 -22.00 -33.37
N ALA A 171 5.34 -21.99 -34.40
CA ALA A 171 5.86 -23.21 -35.00
C ALA A 171 6.63 -24.08 -33.99
N THR A 172 7.42 -23.47 -33.11
CA THR A 172 8.17 -24.19 -32.06
C THR A 172 7.24 -24.81 -31.01
N ILE A 173 6.19 -24.10 -30.61
CA ILE A 173 5.18 -24.57 -29.65
C ILE A 173 4.41 -25.76 -30.23
N THR A 174 3.94 -25.63 -31.47
CA THR A 174 3.25 -26.71 -32.20
C THR A 174 4.16 -27.91 -32.40
N ALA A 175 5.42 -27.71 -32.82
CA ALA A 175 6.39 -28.80 -33.01
C ALA A 175 6.72 -29.55 -31.70
N ARG A 176 6.63 -28.89 -30.54
CA ARG A 176 6.86 -29.49 -29.22
C ARG A 176 5.58 -29.99 -28.53
N GLY A 177 4.42 -29.83 -29.15
CA GLY A 177 3.13 -30.26 -28.58
C GLY A 177 2.74 -29.54 -27.30
N LEU A 178 3.14 -28.26 -27.15
CA LEU A 178 2.94 -27.46 -25.93
C LEU A 178 1.62 -26.68 -25.92
N GLU A 179 0.62 -27.07 -26.73
CA GLU A 179 -0.63 -26.32 -26.97
C GLU A 179 -1.68 -26.43 -25.83
N ARG A 180 -1.29 -26.82 -24.61
CA ARG A 180 -2.23 -27.04 -23.50
C ARG A 180 -2.48 -25.81 -22.64
#